data_AF-S4PBJ2-F1
#
_entry.id   AF-S4PBJ2-F1
#
_cell.length_a   1.000
_cell.length_b   1.000
_cell.length_c   1.000
_cell.angle_alpha   90.00
_cell.angle_beta   90.00
_cell.angle_gamma   90.00
#
_symmetry.space_group_name_H-M   'P 1'
#
loop_
_entity.id
_entity.type
_entity.pdbx_description
1 polymer ?
#
loop_
_entity_poly.entity_id
_entity_poly.type
_entity_poly.pdbx_seq_one_letter_code
_entity_poly.pdbx_strand_id
1 'polypeptide(L)'
;MAWQCTVDRKMGLFSKQTDEISPLAAYEGAKLEPKPPFVAPHAVWIRYLCEVAETAKYNSLEKVEMLASLMHRSLPVTVGDVRDHINRHVEAAGVRFRLLSCGLSLLQGDILPRSLARNILRERVYSACLDYFCRGLQCPAKMSGALREDIISLIKFWQLMHSDKKYLKSSDIGAEFELMGPSSNQSIYTANSPTDNRSSVNSSDIGNRQTTGWINTVPMSTTTLSSGAGSVAGKRSIRSIKPPAKSQDPFVKDYVRKRNLI
;
A
#
# COMPACT_ATOMS: atom_id res chain seq x y z
N MET A 1 -3.64 15.43 -18.12
CA MET A 1 -3.64 15.30 -19.59
C MET A 1 -2.23 15.13 -20.15
N ALA A 2 -1.29 16.06 -19.94
CA ALA A 2 0.07 15.97 -20.50
C ALA A 2 0.91 14.78 -19.98
N TRP A 3 0.94 14.53 -18.67
CA TRP A 3 1.67 13.39 -18.10
C TRP A 3 1.21 12.05 -18.70
N GLN A 4 -0.12 11.81 -18.69
CA GLN A 4 -0.71 10.59 -19.21
C GLN A 4 -0.36 10.38 -20.70
N CYS A 5 -0.36 11.46 -21.49
CA CYS A 5 0.07 11.40 -22.89
C CYS A 5 1.50 10.85 -23.03
N THR A 6 2.43 11.21 -22.13
CA THR A 6 3.80 10.65 -22.17
C THR A 6 3.89 9.19 -21.77
N VAL A 7 2.98 8.71 -20.92
CA VAL A 7 2.85 7.29 -20.57
C VAL A 7 2.31 6.52 -21.77
N ASP A 8 1.20 6.99 -22.34
CA ASP A 8 0.49 6.34 -23.43
C ASP A 8 1.33 6.30 -24.72
N ARG A 9 2.05 7.39 -25.01
CA ARG A 9 2.96 7.50 -26.16
C ARG A 9 4.34 6.89 -25.91
N LYS A 10 4.59 6.25 -24.76
CA LYS A 10 5.85 5.58 -24.42
C LYS A 10 7.07 6.51 -24.59
N MET A 11 7.01 7.68 -23.96
CA MET A 11 8.07 8.68 -24.04
C MET A 11 8.98 8.63 -22.81
N GLY A 12 10.27 8.95 -23.01
CA GLY A 12 11.24 9.14 -21.93
C GLY A 12 11.27 7.99 -20.93
N LEU A 13 10.88 8.23 -19.68
CA LEU A 13 10.87 7.20 -18.63
C LEU A 13 9.99 5.98 -18.99
N PHE A 14 8.95 6.18 -19.80
CA PHE A 14 8.02 5.13 -20.22
C PHE A 14 8.35 4.56 -21.60
N SER A 15 9.47 4.96 -22.21
CA SER A 15 9.91 4.38 -23.48
C SER A 15 10.33 2.93 -23.31
N LYS A 16 10.16 2.15 -24.38
CA LYS A 16 10.73 0.81 -24.45
C LYS A 16 12.25 0.87 -24.27
N GLN A 17 12.81 -0.16 -23.63
CA GLN A 17 14.24 -0.33 -23.61
C GLN A 17 14.72 -0.63 -25.05
N THR A 18 15.83 0.00 -25.44
CA THR A 18 16.44 -0.27 -26.74
C THR A 18 17.43 -1.40 -26.58
N ASP A 19 17.43 -2.34 -27.51
CA ASP A 19 18.37 -3.45 -27.49
C ASP A 19 19.79 -2.93 -27.76
N GLU A 20 20.68 -3.24 -26.82
CA GLU A 20 22.11 -2.96 -26.89
C GLU A 20 22.82 -4.20 -27.42
N ILE A 21 23.79 -3.99 -28.32
CA ILE A 21 24.54 -5.10 -28.90
C ILE A 21 25.48 -5.64 -27.82
N SER A 22 25.42 -6.94 -27.59
CA SER A 22 26.32 -7.60 -26.66
C SER A 22 27.77 -7.44 -27.14
N PRO A 23 28.71 -6.99 -26.28
CA PRO A 23 30.13 -6.91 -26.66
C PRO A 23 30.72 -8.28 -26.99
N LEU A 24 30.09 -9.37 -26.53
CA LEU A 24 30.50 -10.75 -26.83
C LEU A 24 30.00 -11.25 -28.20
N ALA A 25 29.12 -10.50 -28.87
CA ALA A 25 28.53 -10.84 -30.17
C ALA A 25 28.60 -9.64 -31.14
N ALA A 26 29.70 -8.90 -31.11
CA ALA A 26 29.93 -7.78 -32.01
C ALA A 26 30.13 -8.29 -33.46
N TYR A 27 29.63 -7.52 -34.42
CA TYR A 27 29.78 -7.78 -35.86
C TYR A 27 30.30 -6.51 -36.57
N GLU A 28 30.73 -6.65 -37.82
CA GLU A 28 31.26 -5.52 -38.59
C GLU A 28 30.22 -4.39 -38.73
N GLY A 29 30.58 -3.18 -38.27
CA GLY A 29 29.68 -2.03 -38.23
C GLY A 29 28.82 -1.91 -36.95
N ALA A 30 28.91 -2.84 -36.00
CA ALA A 30 28.22 -2.74 -34.71
C ALA A 30 28.76 -1.57 -33.87
N LYS A 31 27.86 -0.71 -33.39
CA LYS A 31 28.18 0.34 -32.40
C LYS A 31 27.89 -0.18 -31.00
N LEU A 32 28.96 -0.41 -30.23
CA LEU A 32 28.91 -0.82 -28.83
C LEU A 32 28.83 0.40 -27.91
N GLU A 33 27.73 1.12 -27.98
CA GLU A 33 27.47 2.29 -27.14
C GLU A 33 26.20 2.11 -26.30
N PRO A 34 26.16 2.60 -25.05
CA PRO A 34 24.95 2.62 -24.25
C PRO A 34 23.85 3.44 -24.94
N LYS A 35 22.60 2.99 -24.85
CA LYS A 35 21.44 3.66 -25.47
C LYS A 35 20.43 4.05 -24.39
N PRO A 36 20.73 5.06 -23.57
CA PRO A 36 19.86 5.46 -22.48
C PRO A 36 18.57 6.14 -22.98
N PRO A 37 17.45 5.98 -22.26
CA PRO A 37 16.23 6.73 -22.55
C PRO A 37 16.39 8.22 -22.19
N PHE A 38 15.72 9.09 -22.95
CA PHE A 38 15.71 10.52 -22.68
C PHE A 38 14.75 10.90 -21.53
N VAL A 39 15.24 10.82 -20.29
CA VAL A 39 14.44 10.99 -19.06
C VAL A 39 14.48 12.40 -18.46
N ALA A 40 15.22 13.34 -19.06
CA ALA A 40 15.39 14.69 -18.49
C ALA A 40 14.06 15.45 -18.28
N PRO A 41 13.08 15.42 -19.20
CA PRO A 41 11.79 16.06 -18.98
C PRO A 41 11.02 15.44 -17.80
N HIS A 42 10.96 14.11 -17.73
CA HIS A 42 10.33 13.39 -16.62
C HIS A 42 11.04 13.68 -15.29
N ALA A 43 12.36 13.87 -15.28
CA ALA A 43 13.11 14.22 -14.08
C ALA A 43 12.65 15.56 -13.46
N VAL A 44 12.34 16.55 -14.29
CA VAL A 44 11.82 17.85 -13.85
C VAL A 44 10.37 17.72 -13.38
N TRP A 45 9.53 17.05 -14.18
CA TRP A 45 8.12 16.84 -13.82
C TRP A 45 7.95 16.06 -12.53
N ILE A 46 8.71 14.99 -12.32
CA ILE A 46 8.65 14.19 -11.10
C ILE A 46 9.12 15.00 -9.90
N ARG A 47 10.15 15.85 -10.04
CA ARG A 47 10.56 16.75 -8.95
C ARG A 47 9.41 17.66 -8.52
N TYR A 48 8.73 18.28 -9.48
CA TYR A 48 7.55 19.08 -9.22
C TYR A 48 6.41 18.26 -8.58
N LEU A 49 6.13 17.05 -9.08
CA LEU A 49 5.10 16.18 -8.49
C LEU A 49 5.41 15.83 -7.02
N CYS A 50 6.68 15.58 -6.68
CA CYS A 50 7.09 15.36 -5.29
C CYS A 50 6.82 16.61 -4.42
N GLU A 51 7.19 17.80 -4.88
CA GLU A 51 6.95 19.06 -4.16
C GLU A 51 5.44 19.32 -3.96
N VAL A 52 4.63 19.04 -4.98
CA VAL A 52 3.17 19.13 -4.88
C VAL A 52 2.65 18.09 -3.87
N ALA A 53 3.15 16.86 -3.87
CA ALA A 53 2.75 15.84 -2.91
C ALA A 53 3.08 16.24 -1.46
N GLU A 54 4.24 16.86 -1.24
CA GLU A 54 4.69 17.32 0.07
C GLU A 54 3.86 18.49 0.62
N THR A 55 3.35 19.36 -0.25
CA THR A 55 2.52 20.50 0.17
C THR A 55 1.03 20.17 0.21
N ALA A 56 0.54 19.36 -0.73
CA ALA A 56 -0.88 19.02 -0.89
C ALA A 56 -1.46 18.29 0.32
N LYS A 57 -0.65 17.46 1.01
CA LYS A 57 -1.07 16.72 2.22
C LYS A 57 -1.60 17.59 3.35
N TYR A 58 -1.32 18.90 3.34
CA TYR A 58 -1.78 19.83 4.36
C TYR A 58 -2.79 20.86 3.86
N ASN A 59 -3.02 20.96 2.55
CA ASN A 59 -3.80 22.05 1.97
C ASN A 59 -4.94 21.62 1.03
N SER A 60 -4.92 20.41 0.47
CA SER A 60 -5.92 20.00 -0.52
C SER A 60 -5.95 18.48 -0.72
N LEU A 61 -7.05 17.86 -0.28
CA LEU A 61 -7.32 16.44 -0.53
C LEU A 61 -7.49 16.15 -2.03
N GLU A 62 -8.15 17.05 -2.76
CA GLU A 62 -8.33 16.92 -4.21
C GLU A 62 -7.00 16.79 -4.96
N LYS A 63 -5.98 17.59 -4.59
CA LYS A 63 -4.63 17.47 -5.16
C LYS A 63 -3.99 16.12 -4.84
N VAL A 64 -4.16 15.62 -3.61
CA VAL A 64 -3.68 14.29 -3.23
C VAL A 64 -4.36 13.20 -4.06
N GLU A 65 -5.67 13.27 -4.25
CA GLU A 65 -6.43 12.30 -5.05
C GLU A 65 -6.05 12.34 -6.53
N MET A 66 -5.82 13.53 -7.08
CA MET A 66 -5.29 13.70 -8.44
C MET A 66 -3.90 13.07 -8.58
N LEU A 67 -3.01 13.28 -7.61
CA LEU A 67 -1.68 12.67 -7.59
C LEU A 67 -1.75 11.15 -7.47
N ALA A 68 -2.59 10.62 -6.57
CA ALA A 68 -2.80 9.18 -6.43
C ALA A 68 -3.35 8.56 -7.72
N SER A 69 -4.32 9.22 -8.35
CA SER A 69 -4.86 8.82 -9.66
C SER A 69 -3.77 8.80 -10.75
N LEU A 70 -2.90 9.80 -10.75
CA LEU A 70 -1.74 9.85 -11.65
C LEU A 70 -0.79 8.67 -11.41
N MET A 71 -0.46 8.37 -10.14
CA MET A 71 0.38 7.21 -9.81
C MET A 71 -0.26 5.88 -10.23
N HIS A 72 -1.57 5.70 -9.97
CA HIS A 72 -2.31 4.50 -10.36
C HIS A 72 -2.25 4.21 -11.86
N ARG A 73 -2.33 5.26 -12.69
CA ARG A 73 -2.26 5.13 -14.15
C ARG A 73 -0.83 4.96 -14.68
N SER A 74 0.17 5.34 -13.89
CA SER A 74 1.58 5.33 -14.30
C SER A 74 2.32 4.05 -13.91
N LEU A 75 1.96 3.46 -12.77
CA LEU A 75 2.71 2.34 -12.18
C LEU A 75 2.09 1.00 -12.58
N PRO A 76 2.84 0.08 -13.22
CA PRO A 76 2.35 -1.26 -13.52
C PRO A 76 2.27 -2.13 -12.26
N VAL A 77 1.43 -3.17 -12.30
CA VAL A 77 1.37 -4.21 -11.26
C VAL A 77 2.23 -5.43 -11.63
N THR A 78 2.63 -5.54 -12.91
CA THR A 78 3.41 -6.65 -13.46
C THR A 78 4.89 -6.51 -13.13
N VAL A 79 5.57 -7.64 -12.94
CA VAL A 79 7.01 -7.73 -12.68
C VAL A 79 7.64 -8.58 -13.78
N GLY A 80 8.67 -8.04 -14.46
CA GLY A 80 9.39 -8.80 -15.50
C GLY A 80 8.63 -8.96 -16.82
N ASP A 81 7.59 -8.16 -17.05
CA ASP A 81 6.85 -8.16 -18.33
C ASP A 81 7.76 -7.72 -19.48
N VAL A 82 7.65 -8.37 -20.64
CA VAL A 82 8.36 -8.06 -21.89
C VAL A 82 7.99 -6.67 -22.43
N ARG A 83 6.81 -6.15 -22.07
CA ARG A 83 6.31 -4.85 -22.53
C ARG A 83 7.04 -3.64 -21.93
N ASP A 84 7.88 -3.84 -20.92
CA ASP A 84 8.68 -2.81 -20.24
C ASP A 84 7.90 -1.50 -20.00
N HIS A 85 6.95 -1.51 -19.07
CA HIS A 85 6.05 -0.36 -18.87
C HIS A 85 6.78 0.90 -18.41
N ILE A 86 7.81 0.73 -17.58
CA ILE A 86 8.74 1.76 -17.15
C ILE A 86 10.13 1.25 -17.53
N ASN A 87 10.94 2.10 -18.15
CA ASN A 87 12.25 1.73 -18.63
C ASN A 87 13.14 1.22 -17.47
N ARG A 88 13.86 0.12 -17.69
CA ARG A 88 14.72 -0.51 -16.69
C ARG A 88 16.19 -0.06 -16.80
N HIS A 89 16.57 0.64 -17.85
CA HIS A 89 17.95 1.11 -18.08
C HIS A 89 18.50 1.86 -16.87
N VAL A 90 19.78 1.61 -16.53
CA VAL A 90 20.42 2.17 -15.33
C VAL A 90 20.35 3.69 -15.26
N GLU A 91 20.45 4.35 -16.41
CA GLU A 91 20.35 5.82 -16.54
C GLU A 91 18.96 6.39 -16.23
N ALA A 92 17.91 5.57 -16.26
CA ALA A 92 16.56 5.97 -15.84
C ALA A 92 16.30 5.73 -14.34
N ALA A 93 17.18 5.00 -13.65
CA ALA A 93 16.94 4.51 -12.30
C ALA A 93 16.61 5.62 -11.32
N GLY A 94 17.41 6.69 -11.24
CA GLY A 94 17.15 7.77 -10.30
C GLY A 94 15.82 8.50 -10.54
N VAL A 95 15.38 8.63 -11.81
CA VAL A 95 14.08 9.21 -12.15
C VAL A 95 12.94 8.25 -11.76
N ARG A 96 13.10 6.95 -12.06
CA ARG A 96 12.16 5.90 -11.67
C ARG A 96 11.96 5.85 -10.16
N PHE A 97 13.04 5.79 -9.38
CA PHE A 97 12.95 5.69 -7.92
C PHE A 97 12.45 6.97 -7.25
N ARG A 98 12.62 8.15 -7.88
CA ARG A 98 11.92 9.36 -7.43
C ARG A 98 10.41 9.28 -7.65
N LEU A 99 9.96 8.77 -8.80
CA LEU A 99 8.54 8.53 -9.05
C LEU A 99 7.95 7.54 -8.04
N LEU A 100 8.65 6.43 -7.79
CA LEU A 100 8.23 5.43 -6.79
C LEU A 100 8.24 6.01 -5.37
N SER A 101 9.20 6.87 -5.04
CA SER A 101 9.22 7.58 -3.75
C SER A 101 8.01 8.49 -3.58
N CYS A 102 7.62 9.22 -4.63
CA CYS A 102 6.41 10.05 -4.62
C CYS A 102 5.15 9.19 -4.40
N GLY A 103 5.04 8.05 -5.09
CA GLY A 103 3.92 7.13 -4.91
C GLY A 103 3.87 6.55 -3.50
N LEU A 104 5.02 6.15 -2.96
CA LEU A 104 5.10 5.61 -1.61
C LEU A 104 4.82 6.66 -0.54
N SER A 105 5.25 7.91 -0.70
CA SER A 105 4.98 8.97 0.29
C SER A 105 3.48 9.26 0.45
N LEU A 106 2.68 9.09 -0.61
CA LEU A 106 1.22 9.19 -0.52
C LEU A 106 0.59 8.07 0.32
N LEU A 107 1.27 6.91 0.40
CA LEU A 107 0.87 5.76 1.20
C LEU A 107 1.38 5.80 2.64
N GLN A 108 2.23 6.78 2.96
CA GLN A 108 2.85 6.92 4.27
C GLN A 108 2.16 8.04 5.05
N GLY A 109 1.29 7.65 5.98
CA GLY A 109 0.42 8.53 6.74
C GLY A 109 -1.05 8.34 6.38
N ASP A 110 -1.92 9.09 7.04
CA ASP A 110 -3.38 9.01 6.84
C ASP A 110 -3.88 10.00 5.76
N ILE A 111 -3.01 10.32 4.79
CA ILE A 111 -3.30 11.29 3.71
C ILE A 111 -4.35 10.74 2.74
N LEU A 112 -4.20 9.47 2.34
CA LEU A 112 -5.19 8.76 1.52
C LEU A 112 -6.14 7.95 2.41
N PRO A 113 -7.47 7.99 2.15
CA PRO A 113 -8.43 7.14 2.83
C PRO A 113 -8.01 5.67 2.80
N ARG A 114 -8.26 4.93 3.89
CA ARG A 114 -8.10 3.48 3.90
C ARG A 114 -9.10 2.90 2.90
N SER A 115 -8.58 2.32 1.83
CA SER A 115 -9.37 1.85 0.69
C SER A 115 -8.59 0.77 -0.05
N LEU A 116 -9.30 -0.06 -0.79
CA LEU A 116 -8.70 -1.00 -1.75
C LEU A 116 -7.74 -0.27 -2.73
N ALA A 117 -8.10 0.93 -3.20
CA ALA A 117 -7.25 1.72 -4.09
C ALA A 117 -5.87 2.00 -3.47
N ARG A 118 -5.82 2.37 -2.18
CA ARG A 118 -4.56 2.56 -1.45
C ARG A 118 -3.69 1.29 -1.45
N ASN A 119 -4.31 0.11 -1.28
CA ASN A 119 -3.59 -1.16 -1.31
C ASN A 119 -3.11 -1.53 -2.71
N ILE A 120 -3.92 -1.27 -3.74
CA ILE A 120 -3.52 -1.45 -5.14
C ILE A 120 -2.35 -0.56 -5.51
N LEU A 121 -2.35 0.71 -5.06
CA LEU A 121 -1.23 1.62 -5.29
C LEU A 121 0.04 1.09 -4.62
N ARG A 122 -0.08 0.58 -3.39
CA ARG A 122 1.04 -0.05 -2.70
C ARG A 122 1.60 -1.21 -3.50
N GLU A 123 0.75 -2.15 -3.92
CA GLU A 123 1.20 -3.28 -4.73
C GLU A 123 1.92 -2.82 -6.00
N ARG A 124 1.39 -1.81 -6.70
CA ARG A 124 2.02 -1.24 -7.90
C ARG A 124 3.40 -0.63 -7.61
N VAL A 125 3.59 0.05 -6.49
CA VAL A 125 4.90 0.58 -6.10
C VAL A 125 5.90 -0.56 -5.85
N TYR A 126 5.50 -1.59 -5.12
CA TYR A 126 6.36 -2.76 -4.84
C TYR A 126 6.69 -3.53 -6.12
N SER A 127 5.69 -3.81 -6.97
CA SER A 127 5.88 -4.47 -8.26
C SER A 127 6.78 -3.66 -9.18
N ALA A 128 6.54 -2.35 -9.32
CA ALA A 128 7.37 -1.49 -10.16
C ALA A 128 8.81 -1.34 -9.64
N CYS A 129 9.03 -1.50 -8.33
CA CYS A 129 10.38 -1.60 -7.76
C CYS A 129 11.05 -2.91 -8.16
N LEU A 130 10.39 -4.05 -7.92
CA LEU A 130 10.93 -5.37 -8.26
C LEU A 130 11.19 -5.52 -9.76
N ASP A 131 10.30 -4.98 -10.59
CA ASP A 131 10.41 -4.96 -12.04
C ASP A 131 11.72 -4.32 -12.53
N TYR A 132 12.23 -3.30 -11.83
CA TYR A 132 13.53 -2.69 -12.19
C TYR A 132 14.67 -3.71 -12.12
N PHE A 133 14.64 -4.64 -11.16
CA PHE A 133 15.69 -5.63 -10.96
C PHE A 133 15.57 -6.85 -11.88
N CYS A 134 14.54 -6.92 -12.72
CA CYS A 134 14.40 -7.97 -13.74
C CYS A 134 15.28 -7.74 -14.99
N ARG A 135 16.14 -6.70 -15.00
CA ARG A 135 17.13 -6.48 -16.06
C ARG A 135 18.47 -7.17 -15.79
N GLY A 136 19.29 -7.29 -16.82
CA GLY A 136 20.72 -7.61 -16.67
C GLY A 136 21.51 -6.48 -15.99
N LEU A 137 22.64 -6.82 -15.38
CA LEU A 137 23.55 -5.85 -14.74
C LEU A 137 24.10 -4.86 -15.78
N GLN A 138 24.16 -3.59 -15.40
CA GLN A 138 24.65 -2.48 -16.24
C GLN A 138 25.35 -1.47 -15.33
N CYS A 139 26.46 -0.92 -15.80
CA CYS A 139 27.18 0.14 -15.12
C CYS A 139 26.62 1.52 -15.53
N PRO A 140 26.37 2.43 -14.58
CA PRO A 140 26.01 3.81 -14.92
C PRO A 140 27.13 4.49 -15.71
N ALA A 141 26.76 5.31 -16.70
CA ALA A 141 27.69 6.09 -17.52
C ALA A 141 27.63 7.60 -17.23
N LYS A 142 26.82 8.03 -16.24
CA LYS A 142 26.68 9.45 -15.85
C LYS A 142 27.94 10.06 -15.26
N MET A 143 28.03 11.38 -15.39
CA MET A 143 28.98 12.19 -14.62
C MET A 143 28.74 12.07 -13.11
N SER A 144 29.82 12.18 -12.32
CA SER A 144 29.83 11.98 -10.86
C SER A 144 28.70 12.73 -10.12
N GLY A 145 28.46 14.00 -10.44
CA GLY A 145 27.40 14.79 -9.80
C GLY A 145 25.99 14.25 -10.06
N ALA A 146 25.66 13.95 -11.32
CA ALA A 146 24.35 13.41 -11.68
C ALA A 146 24.15 11.99 -11.12
N LEU A 147 25.20 11.17 -11.13
CA LEU A 147 25.18 9.83 -10.55
C LEU A 147 24.92 9.89 -9.04
N ARG A 148 25.56 10.82 -8.33
CA ARG A 148 25.36 11.02 -6.89
C ARG A 148 23.91 11.31 -6.56
N GLU A 149 23.24 12.17 -7.34
CA GLU A 149 21.82 12.49 -7.13
C GLU A 149 20.90 11.28 -7.36
N ASP A 150 21.23 10.44 -8.34
CA ASP A 150 20.50 9.20 -8.56
C ASP A 150 20.70 8.23 -7.40
N ILE A 151 21.93 8.04 -6.92
CA ILE A 151 22.23 7.19 -5.75
C ILE A 151 21.48 7.68 -4.51
N ILE A 152 21.48 9.00 -4.25
CA ILE A 152 20.73 9.59 -3.15
C ILE A 152 19.24 9.30 -3.29
N SER A 153 18.70 9.38 -4.50
CA SER A 153 17.29 9.05 -4.78
C SER A 153 16.97 7.58 -4.46
N LEU A 154 17.87 6.65 -4.81
CA LEU A 154 17.73 5.23 -4.48
C LEU A 154 17.80 4.99 -2.96
N ILE A 155 18.75 5.62 -2.27
CA ILE A 155 18.88 5.50 -0.80
C ILE A 155 17.63 6.04 -0.10
N LYS A 156 17.14 7.22 -0.50
CA LYS A 156 15.92 7.81 0.04
C LYS A 156 14.72 6.89 -0.17
N PHE A 157 14.57 6.34 -1.38
CA PHE A 157 13.53 5.37 -1.66
C PHE A 157 13.63 4.12 -0.78
N TRP A 158 14.83 3.57 -0.62
CA TRP A 158 15.08 2.40 0.21
C TRP A 158 14.70 2.66 1.69
N GLN A 159 15.11 3.81 2.24
CA GLN A 159 14.71 4.22 3.59
C GLN A 159 13.19 4.36 3.72
N LEU A 160 12.56 4.97 2.71
CA LEU A 160 11.12 5.14 2.63
C LEU A 160 10.43 3.76 2.63
N MET A 161 10.86 2.84 1.78
CA MET A 161 10.37 1.46 1.65
C MET A 161 10.49 0.68 2.96
N HIS A 162 11.64 0.78 3.63
CA HIS A 162 11.85 0.11 4.92
C HIS A 162 10.94 0.65 6.02
N SER A 163 10.69 1.96 6.01
CA SER A 163 9.79 2.58 6.97
C SER A 163 8.30 2.24 6.71
N ASP A 164 7.94 1.76 5.51
CA ASP A 164 6.55 1.42 5.16
C ASP A 164 5.93 0.34 6.07
N LYS A 165 6.77 -0.50 6.70
CA LYS A 165 6.36 -1.50 7.69
C LYS A 165 5.41 -0.94 8.76
N LYS A 166 5.63 0.30 9.19
CA LYS A 166 4.81 0.93 10.24
C LYS A 166 3.38 1.24 9.76
N TYR A 167 3.21 1.47 8.46
CA TYR A 167 1.90 1.78 7.86
C TYR A 167 1.14 0.53 7.42
N LEU A 168 1.82 -0.60 7.23
CA LEU A 168 1.17 -1.90 6.98
C LEU A 168 0.34 -2.37 8.18
N LYS A 169 0.86 -2.18 9.40
CA LYS A 169 0.19 -2.62 10.64
C LYS A 169 -1.01 -1.75 11.02
N SER A 170 -1.06 -0.51 10.54
CA SER A 170 -2.15 0.45 10.77
C SER A 170 -3.25 0.38 9.71
N SER A 171 -3.02 -0.38 8.63
CA SER A 171 -4.01 -0.63 7.59
C SER A 171 -4.81 -1.87 8.01
N ASP A 172 -5.85 -1.70 8.83
CA ASP A 172 -6.79 -2.80 9.12
C ASP A 172 -7.56 -3.12 7.83
N ILE A 173 -7.07 -4.12 7.11
CA ILE A 173 -7.55 -4.54 5.78
C ILE A 173 -8.71 -5.55 5.90
N GLY A 174 -8.86 -6.20 7.05
CA GLY A 174 -9.90 -7.20 7.29
C GLY A 174 -11.34 -6.66 7.36
N ALA A 175 -11.52 -5.39 7.76
CA ALA A 175 -12.85 -4.85 8.01
C ALA A 175 -13.68 -4.57 6.74
N GLU A 176 -13.03 -4.30 5.59
CA GLU A 176 -13.73 -3.96 4.33
C GLU A 176 -14.20 -5.22 3.57
N PHE A 177 -13.49 -6.34 3.71
CA PHE A 177 -13.83 -7.60 3.03
C PHE A 177 -14.93 -8.39 3.77
N GLU A 178 -15.03 -8.26 5.09
CA GLU A 178 -16.08 -8.94 5.89
C GLU A 178 -17.48 -8.35 5.69
N LEU A 179 -17.62 -7.13 5.14
CA LEU A 179 -18.92 -6.53 4.87
C LEU A 179 -19.62 -7.11 3.62
N MET A 180 -18.96 -8.01 2.87
CA MET A 180 -19.55 -8.72 1.73
C MET A 180 -19.72 -10.22 2.01
N GLY A 181 -20.29 -10.57 3.16
CA GLY A 181 -20.78 -11.93 3.41
C GLY A 181 -22.02 -12.25 2.56
N PRO A 182 -22.27 -13.53 2.20
CA PRO A 182 -23.41 -13.89 1.36
C PRO A 182 -24.70 -13.59 2.10
N SER A 183 -25.48 -12.65 1.59
CA SER A 183 -26.83 -12.34 2.06
C SER A 183 -27.69 -13.60 1.93
N SER A 184 -27.86 -14.28 3.06
CA SER A 184 -28.79 -15.39 3.24
C SER A 184 -30.21 -14.91 2.94
N ASN A 185 -30.89 -15.68 2.10
CA ASN A 185 -32.30 -15.63 1.73
C ASN A 185 -33.22 -14.92 2.74
N GLN A 186 -33.74 -13.75 2.35
CA GLN A 186 -35.06 -13.30 2.80
C GLN A 186 -35.84 -12.76 1.60
N SER A 187 -36.70 -13.63 1.08
CA SER A 187 -37.90 -13.29 0.33
C SER A 187 -38.87 -12.51 1.22
N ILE A 188 -39.51 -11.44 0.71
CA ILE A 188 -40.91 -11.04 0.96
C ILE A 188 -41.26 -9.75 0.18
N TYR A 189 -42.19 -9.93 -0.78
CA TYR A 189 -43.29 -9.09 -1.28
C TYR A 189 -43.14 -7.57 -1.58
N THR A 190 -43.33 -7.27 -2.87
CA THR A 190 -44.21 -6.24 -3.49
C THR A 190 -44.55 -4.94 -2.75
N ALA A 191 -44.16 -3.85 -3.41
CA ALA A 191 -44.78 -2.52 -3.54
C ALA A 191 -46.09 -2.23 -2.78
N ASN A 192 -46.07 -1.14 -1.99
CA ASN A 192 -46.93 0.04 -2.15
C ASN A 192 -46.52 1.16 -1.18
N SER A 193 -46.38 2.39 -1.70
CA SER A 193 -46.49 3.62 -0.89
C SER A 193 -47.97 3.90 -0.59
N PRO A 194 -48.29 4.67 0.47
CA PRO A 194 -48.58 6.09 0.24
C PRO A 194 -48.12 7.05 1.35
N THR A 195 -48.20 8.33 1.00
CA THR A 195 -47.89 9.56 1.73
C THR A 195 -48.94 9.95 2.79
N ASP A 196 -48.53 10.90 3.64
CA ASP A 196 -49.29 11.99 4.28
C ASP A 196 -49.70 11.94 5.77
N ASN A 197 -49.11 12.92 6.48
CA ASN A 197 -49.71 13.94 7.35
C ASN A 197 -50.13 13.69 8.82
N ARG A 198 -49.61 14.62 9.64
CA ARG A 198 -50.21 15.39 10.75
C ARG A 198 -50.18 14.87 12.21
N SER A 199 -49.57 15.74 13.02
CA SER A 199 -49.65 16.00 14.47
C SER A 199 -50.94 15.62 15.23
N SER A 200 -50.82 15.12 16.48
CA SER A 200 -51.07 15.87 17.74
C SER A 200 -51.02 14.99 19.02
N VAL A 201 -50.54 15.62 20.10
CA VAL A 201 -50.61 15.41 21.57
C VAL A 201 -51.33 14.23 22.26
N ASN A 202 -50.69 13.83 23.37
CA ASN A 202 -51.16 13.21 24.64
C ASN A 202 -51.98 11.91 24.64
N SER A 203 -51.45 10.87 25.30
CA SER A 203 -52.02 10.33 26.55
C SER A 203 -51.09 9.29 27.17
N SER A 204 -50.88 9.41 28.48
CA SER A 204 -50.38 8.39 29.39
C SER A 204 -51.31 7.17 29.43
N ASP A 205 -50.75 5.95 29.40
CA ASP A 205 -51.17 4.89 30.33
C ASP A 205 -50.24 3.67 30.37
N ILE A 206 -50.39 2.98 31.49
CA ILE A 206 -49.61 1.93 32.13
C ILE A 206 -49.52 0.57 31.40
N GLY A 207 -48.34 -0.04 31.46
CA GLY A 207 -48.14 -1.48 31.75
C GLY A 207 -48.16 -2.47 30.58
N ASN A 208 -47.01 -3.09 30.27
CA ASN A 208 -46.81 -4.55 30.47
C ASN A 208 -45.36 -4.97 30.19
N ARG A 209 -44.91 -5.97 30.95
CA ARG A 209 -43.59 -6.63 30.97
C ARG A 209 -43.26 -7.30 29.63
N GLN A 210 -42.00 -7.26 29.18
CA GLN A 210 -41.25 -8.45 28.73
C GLN A 210 -39.72 -8.29 28.95
N THR A 211 -39.25 -8.96 30.00
CA THR A 211 -37.98 -9.68 30.18
C THR A 211 -37.03 -9.82 28.98
N THR A 212 -35.77 -9.39 29.12
CA THR A 212 -34.55 -10.25 29.03
C THR A 212 -33.30 -9.43 29.38
N GLY A 213 -32.62 -9.78 30.47
CA GLY A 213 -31.36 -9.19 30.89
C GLY A 213 -30.27 -10.24 31.02
N TRP A 214 -29.03 -9.87 30.69
CA TRP A 214 -27.81 -10.50 31.18
C TRP A 214 -26.82 -9.38 31.49
N ILE A 215 -26.79 -8.97 32.75
CA ILE A 215 -25.88 -7.97 33.32
C ILE A 215 -24.57 -8.67 33.70
N ASN A 216 -23.43 -8.08 33.30
CA ASN A 216 -22.09 -8.53 33.68
C ASN A 216 -21.85 -8.31 35.17
N THR A 217 -21.56 -9.36 35.94
CA THR A 217 -21.03 -9.25 37.30
C THR A 217 -19.59 -9.76 37.36
N VAL A 218 -18.68 -8.88 37.76
CA VAL A 218 -17.30 -9.20 38.12
C VAL A 218 -17.27 -9.79 39.54
N PRO A 219 -16.52 -10.86 39.84
CA PRO A 219 -16.30 -11.26 41.23
C PRO A 219 -15.04 -10.56 41.77
N MET A 220 -15.25 -9.76 42.81
CA MET A 220 -14.20 -9.26 43.70
C MET A 220 -14.26 -10.09 44.98
N SER A 221 -13.15 -10.70 45.40
CA SER A 221 -13.01 -11.22 46.76
C SER A 221 -11.57 -11.06 47.27
N THR A 222 -11.50 -10.49 48.47
CA THR A 222 -10.35 -10.15 49.28
C THR A 222 -9.97 -11.32 50.22
N THR A 223 -8.71 -11.35 50.64
CA THR A 223 -7.99 -12.28 51.54
C THR A 223 -8.67 -12.74 52.83
N THR A 224 -8.42 -14.01 53.23
CA THR A 224 -8.29 -14.44 54.63
C THR A 224 -7.19 -15.50 54.80
N LEU A 225 -6.33 -15.30 55.81
CA LEU A 225 -5.29 -16.21 56.31
C LEU A 225 -5.90 -17.34 57.16
N SER A 226 -5.42 -18.58 57.02
CA SER A 226 -5.39 -19.56 58.13
C SER A 226 -4.36 -20.66 57.87
N SER A 227 -3.50 -20.87 58.85
CA SER A 227 -2.48 -21.91 58.99
C SER A 227 -3.05 -23.31 59.19
N GLY A 228 -2.38 -24.34 58.65
CA GLY A 228 -2.46 -25.70 59.20
C GLY A 228 -2.54 -26.84 58.17
N ALA A 229 -1.45 -27.60 58.09
CA ALA A 229 -1.36 -29.03 57.79
C ALA A 229 -1.85 -29.60 56.44
N GLY A 230 -0.93 -30.27 55.75
CA GLY A 230 -1.20 -31.61 55.21
C GLY A 230 -1.51 -31.73 53.72
N SER A 231 -0.58 -32.40 53.04
CA SER A 231 -0.85 -33.45 52.05
C SER A 231 -0.96 -33.10 50.56
N VAL A 232 0.10 -33.51 49.85
CA VAL A 232 0.14 -34.40 48.68
C VAL A 232 -0.62 -34.00 47.39
N ALA A 233 0.17 -33.97 46.31
CA ALA A 233 -0.20 -34.11 44.89
C ALA A 233 -0.83 -32.90 44.18
N GLY A 234 -0.05 -32.29 43.27
CA GLY A 234 -0.62 -31.43 42.22
C GLY A 234 0.35 -30.38 41.69
N LYS A 235 1.33 -30.76 40.86
CA LYS A 235 2.04 -29.81 40.00
C LYS A 235 1.80 -30.15 38.53
N ARG A 236 0.59 -29.88 38.05
CA ARG A 236 0.37 -29.61 36.62
C ARG A 236 0.58 -28.12 36.41
N SER A 237 1.68 -27.81 35.75
CA SER A 237 2.02 -26.48 35.26
C SER A 237 0.85 -25.92 34.46
N ILE A 238 0.21 -24.87 34.97
CA ILE A 238 -0.67 -24.01 34.19
C ILE A 238 0.24 -23.29 33.20
N ARG A 239 0.45 -23.89 32.03
CA ARG A 239 1.01 -23.23 30.88
C ARG A 239 0.09 -22.06 30.60
N SER A 240 0.55 -20.84 30.88
CA SER A 240 -0.10 -19.62 30.41
C SER A 240 -0.31 -19.80 28.91
N ILE A 241 -1.56 -19.97 28.51
CA ILE A 241 -1.94 -19.92 27.12
C ILE A 241 -1.68 -18.47 26.75
N LYS A 242 -0.49 -18.21 26.17
CA LYS A 242 -0.28 -16.99 25.39
C LYS A 242 -1.48 -16.93 24.45
N PRO A 243 -2.23 -15.80 24.41
CA PRO A 243 -3.30 -15.65 23.44
C PRO A 243 -2.70 -16.00 22.07
N PRO A 244 -3.42 -16.79 21.23
CA PRO A 244 -2.91 -17.19 19.94
C PRO A 244 -2.41 -15.91 19.26
N ALA A 245 -1.13 -15.90 18.91
CA ALA A 245 -0.54 -14.77 18.20
C ALA A 245 -1.47 -14.53 17.01
N LYS A 246 -2.19 -13.39 17.01
CA LYS A 246 -3.10 -13.01 15.91
C LYS A 246 -2.34 -13.33 14.65
N SER A 247 -2.83 -14.30 13.87
CA SER A 247 -2.19 -14.70 12.63
C SER A 247 -1.96 -13.42 11.86
N GLN A 248 -0.70 -13.02 11.70
CA GLN A 248 -0.38 -11.83 10.93
C GLN A 248 -1.09 -11.99 9.59
N ASP A 249 -1.88 -10.99 9.22
CA ASP A 249 -2.65 -10.99 7.98
C ASP A 249 -1.71 -11.47 6.85
N PRO A 250 -2.07 -12.53 6.09
CA PRO A 250 -1.23 -13.06 5.01
C PRO A 250 -0.75 -11.96 4.06
N PHE A 251 -1.55 -10.90 3.88
CA PHE A 251 -1.16 -9.71 3.13
C PHE A 251 0.08 -9.03 3.73
N VAL A 252 0.07 -8.72 5.03
CA VAL A 252 1.20 -8.08 5.71
C VAL A 252 2.46 -8.94 5.63
N LYS A 253 2.32 -10.26 5.72
CA LYS A 253 3.43 -11.21 5.56
C LYS A 253 4.07 -11.12 4.18
N ASP A 254 3.27 -11.01 3.13
CA ASP A 254 3.76 -10.92 1.75
C ASP A 254 4.51 -9.61 1.49
N TYR A 255 4.00 -8.47 1.95
CA TYR A 255 4.73 -7.20 1.86
C TYR A 255 6.02 -7.21 2.66
N VAL A 256 6.02 -7.84 3.85
CA VAL A 256 7.25 -8.01 4.63
C VAL A 256 8.29 -8.83 3.85
N ARG A 257 7.87 -9.89 3.16
CA ARG A 257 8.76 -10.70 2.32
C ARG A 257 9.30 -9.89 1.14
N LYS A 258 8.43 -9.21 0.37
CA LYS A 258 8.82 -8.36 -0.76
C LYS A 258 9.80 -7.26 -0.32
N ARG A 259 9.48 -6.57 0.77
CA ARG A 259 10.34 -5.52 1.35
C ARG A 259 11.69 -6.04 1.84
N ASN A 260 11.78 -7.29 2.29
CA ASN A 260 13.07 -7.86 2.71
C ASN A 260 13.94 -8.27 1.50
N LEU A 261 13.33 -8.47 0.33
CA LEU A 261 14.04 -8.74 -0.91
C LEU A 261 14.55 -7.45 -1.57
N ILE A 262 13.78 -6.36 -1.46
CA ILE A 262 14.12 -5.00 -1.90
C ILE A 262 15.16 -4.39 -0.94
#